data_AF-A0A924N6A4-F1
#
_entry.id   AF-A0A924N6A4-F1
#
_cell.length_a   1.000
_cell.length_b   1.000
_cell.length_c   1.000
_cell.angle_alpha   90.00
_cell.angle_beta   90.00
_cell.angle_gamma   90.00
#
_symmetry.space_group_name_H-M   'P 1'
#
loop_
_entity.id
_entity.type
_entity.pdbx_description
1 polymer ?
#
loop_
_entity_poly.entity_id
_entity_poly.type
_entity_poly.pdbx_seq_one_letter_code
_entity_poly.pdbx_strand_id
1 'polypeptide(L)'
;MAAIVFLSFFAAAWWVGGVQFGHAPVGLALVGPVISVLLVVFARGRLKGEPARAPADKKRAGRVLALAGAGEGLAMFVAANVLLNLGRLDDLFPVCAVIVGLHFLPLAKWIPAPIYYVTGLLLVLIGLGGLALDAADRPLAIGLAAAVVLWGSCLARLAKPAARAVPA
;
A
#
# COMPACT_ATOMS: atom_id res chain seq x y z
N MET A 1 -10.75 -4.92 -9.63
CA MET A 1 -9.49 -4.92 -10.41
C MET A 1 -8.56 -3.74 -10.10
N ALA A 2 -8.92 -2.49 -10.43
CA ALA A 2 -8.00 -1.33 -10.36
C ALA A 2 -7.25 -1.16 -9.03
N ALA A 3 -7.95 -1.32 -7.91
CA ALA A 3 -7.33 -1.18 -6.61
C ALA A 3 -6.36 -2.33 -6.25
N ILE A 4 -6.54 -3.55 -6.78
CA ILE A 4 -5.57 -4.64 -6.60
C ILE A 4 -4.29 -4.33 -7.38
N VAL A 5 -4.42 -3.81 -8.60
CA VAL A 5 -3.26 -3.37 -9.40
C VAL A 5 -2.48 -2.28 -8.67
N PHE A 6 -3.19 -1.26 -8.16
CA PHE A 6 -2.57 -0.17 -7.41
C PHE A 6 -1.84 -0.66 -6.16
N LEU A 7 -2.50 -1.46 -5.31
CA LEU A 7 -1.88 -2.01 -4.10
C LEU A 7 -0.69 -2.92 -4.41
N SER A 8 -0.78 -3.74 -5.47
CA SER A 8 0.31 -4.63 -5.88
C SER A 8 1.50 -3.86 -6.43
N PHE A 9 1.28 -2.75 -7.14
CA PHE A 9 2.35 -1.87 -7.57
C PHE A 9 3.11 -1.28 -6.37
N PHE A 10 2.41 -0.72 -5.40
CA PHE A 10 3.04 -0.17 -4.19
C PHE A 10 3.69 -1.26 -3.34
N ALA A 11 3.12 -2.46 -3.24
CA ALA A 11 3.76 -3.58 -2.56
C ALA A 11 5.12 -3.92 -3.19
N ALA A 12 5.19 -3.95 -4.52
CA ALA A 12 6.45 -4.16 -5.22
C ALA A 12 7.44 -3.00 -5.00
N ALA A 13 6.97 -1.75 -4.98
CA ALA A 13 7.81 -0.59 -4.71
C ALA A 13 8.41 -0.61 -3.30
N TRP A 14 7.60 -0.93 -2.28
CA TRP A 14 8.06 -1.11 -0.89
C TRP A 14 9.06 -2.25 -0.75
N TRP A 15 8.83 -3.37 -1.43
CA TRP A 15 9.77 -4.49 -1.46
C TRP A 15 11.11 -4.09 -2.08
N VAL A 16 11.09 -3.53 -3.29
CA VAL A 16 12.30 -3.13 -4.02
C VAL A 16 13.07 -2.07 -3.23
N GLY A 17 12.37 -1.04 -2.72
CA GLY A 17 12.97 -0.02 -1.88
C GLY A 17 13.60 -0.63 -0.62
N GLY A 18 12.89 -1.50 0.10
CA GLY A 18 13.43 -2.14 1.29
C GLY A 18 14.68 -2.97 1.02
N VAL A 19 14.69 -3.75 -0.08
CA VAL A 19 15.86 -4.54 -0.49
C VAL A 19 17.04 -3.64 -0.86
N GLN A 20 16.81 -2.59 -1.66
CA GLN A 20 17.87 -1.70 -2.13
C GLN A 20 18.49 -0.86 -1.01
N PHE A 21 17.66 -0.21 -0.20
CA PHE A 21 18.11 0.68 0.87
C PHE A 21 18.52 -0.07 2.14
N GLY A 22 18.09 -1.32 2.30
CA GLY A 22 18.50 -2.19 3.39
C GLY A 22 19.69 -3.10 3.08
N HIS A 23 20.40 -2.85 1.96
CA HIS A 23 21.61 -3.59 1.54
C HIS A 23 21.43 -5.11 1.42
N ALA A 24 20.22 -5.59 1.19
CA ALA A 24 19.97 -7.00 0.94
C ALA A 24 20.47 -7.39 -0.48
N PRO A 25 20.71 -8.68 -0.75
CA PRO A 25 21.16 -9.12 -2.07
C PRO A 25 20.23 -8.64 -3.18
N VAL A 26 20.78 -7.93 -4.17
CA VAL A 26 19.99 -7.30 -5.26
C VAL A 26 19.12 -8.29 -6.03
N GLY A 27 19.52 -9.57 -6.10
CA GLY A 27 18.73 -10.63 -6.71
C GLY A 27 17.34 -10.81 -6.07
N LEU A 28 17.18 -10.44 -4.79
CA LEU A 28 15.89 -10.48 -4.10
C LEU A 28 14.94 -9.34 -4.54
N ALA A 29 15.43 -8.29 -5.18
CA ALA A 29 14.60 -7.15 -5.57
C ALA A 29 13.47 -7.56 -6.54
N LEU A 30 13.69 -8.60 -7.37
CA LEU A 30 12.71 -9.10 -8.33
C LEU A 30 11.56 -9.90 -7.69
N VAL A 31 11.73 -10.40 -6.46
CA VAL A 31 10.72 -11.23 -5.78
C VAL A 31 9.42 -10.46 -5.61
N GLY A 32 9.48 -9.20 -5.15
CA GLY A 32 8.31 -8.34 -4.97
C GLY A 32 7.51 -8.12 -6.26
N PRO A 33 8.12 -7.62 -7.34
CA PRO A 33 7.46 -7.49 -8.65
C PRO A 33 6.84 -8.81 -9.15
N VAL A 34 7.54 -9.94 -9.01
CA VAL A 34 7.01 -11.25 -9.42
C VAL A 34 5.75 -11.61 -8.64
N ILE A 35 5.77 -11.50 -7.31
CA ILE A 35 4.59 -11.77 -6.46
C ILE A 35 3.42 -10.85 -6.86
N SER A 36 3.69 -9.56 -7.06
CA SER A 36 2.68 -8.58 -7.46
C SER A 36 2.06 -8.91 -8.82
N VAL A 37 2.86 -9.33 -9.82
CA VAL A 37 2.35 -9.75 -11.13
C VAL A 37 1.49 -11.00 -11.00
N LEU A 38 1.96 -12.02 -10.29
CA LEU A 38 1.22 -13.26 -10.06
C LEU A 38 -0.13 -12.99 -9.37
N LEU A 39 -0.14 -12.11 -8.38
CA LEU A 39 -1.35 -11.71 -7.66
C LEU A 39 -2.35 -10.98 -8.57
N VAL A 40 -1.88 -10.08 -9.43
CA VAL A 40 -2.73 -9.39 -10.42
C VAL A 40 -3.30 -10.36 -11.44
N VAL A 41 -2.50 -11.31 -11.94
CA VAL A 41 -2.95 -12.35 -12.88
C VAL A 41 -4.01 -13.25 -12.21
N PHE A 42 -3.75 -13.68 -10.98
CA PHE A 42 -4.71 -14.47 -10.20
C PHE A 42 -6.02 -13.70 -9.96
N ALA A 43 -5.94 -12.43 -9.57
CA ALA A 43 -7.09 -11.56 -9.39
C ALA A 43 -7.90 -11.39 -10.67
N ARG A 44 -7.23 -11.28 -11.82
CA ARG A 44 -7.89 -11.20 -13.15
C ARG A 44 -8.73 -12.43 -13.42
N GLY A 45 -8.26 -13.62 -13.07
CA GLY A 45 -9.05 -14.85 -13.19
C GLY A 45 -10.31 -14.85 -12.32
N ARG A 46 -10.20 -14.36 -11.08
CA ARG A 46 -11.29 -14.38 -10.07
C ARG A 46 -12.35 -13.31 -10.26
N LEU A 47 -12.00 -12.16 -10.83
CA LEU A 47 -12.89 -11.00 -10.95
C LEU A 47 -13.53 -10.88 -12.35
N LYS A 48 -13.42 -11.92 -13.20
CA LYS A 48 -14.13 -11.95 -14.49
C LYS A 48 -15.64 -11.93 -14.23
N GLY A 49 -16.34 -10.93 -14.77
CA GLY A 49 -17.79 -10.82 -14.69
C GLY A 49 -18.33 -9.90 -13.59
N GLU A 50 -17.48 -9.23 -12.80
CA GLU A 50 -17.99 -8.19 -11.90
C GLU A 50 -18.53 -6.99 -12.70
N PRO A 51 -19.74 -6.50 -12.35
CA PRO A 51 -20.33 -5.35 -13.03
C PRO A 51 -19.45 -4.11 -12.86
N ALA A 52 -19.28 -3.37 -13.95
CA ALA A 52 -18.54 -2.12 -13.92
C ALA A 52 -19.25 -1.08 -13.03
N ARG A 53 -18.48 -0.39 -12.19
CA ARG A 53 -19.03 0.66 -11.32
C ARG A 53 -19.65 1.81 -12.12
N ALA A 54 -20.74 2.38 -11.61
CA ALA A 54 -21.46 3.48 -12.26
C ALA A 54 -20.53 4.70 -12.52
N PRO A 55 -20.76 5.49 -13.59
CA PRO A 55 -19.90 6.62 -13.96
C PRO A 55 -19.79 7.73 -12.89
N ALA A 56 -20.89 8.04 -12.20
CA ALA A 56 -20.92 9.07 -11.16
C ALA A 56 -20.03 8.70 -9.96
N ASP A 57 -20.05 7.41 -9.57
CA ASP A 57 -19.18 6.87 -8.51
C ASP A 57 -17.70 6.96 -8.88
N LYS A 58 -17.37 6.73 -10.15
CA LYS A 58 -15.99 6.82 -10.66
C LYS A 58 -15.45 8.25 -10.55
N LYS A 59 -16.25 9.27 -10.91
CA LYS A 59 -15.83 10.68 -10.86
C LYS A 59 -15.58 11.16 -9.42
N ARG A 60 -16.49 10.82 -8.50
CA ARG A 60 -16.33 11.15 -7.07
C ARG A 60 -15.13 10.44 -6.45
N ALA A 61 -14.96 9.14 -6.73
CA ALA A 61 -13.80 8.37 -6.26
C ALA A 61 -12.48 8.93 -6.82
N GLY A 62 -12.45 9.32 -8.09
CA GLY A 62 -11.29 9.95 -8.72
C GLY A 62 -10.88 11.25 -8.04
N ARG A 63 -11.84 12.13 -7.72
CA ARG A 63 -11.56 13.39 -7.00
C ARG A 63 -11.02 13.16 -5.60
N VAL A 64 -11.59 12.20 -4.86
CA VAL A 64 -11.11 11.85 -3.52
C VAL A 64 -9.69 11.28 -3.59
N LEU A 65 -9.41 10.39 -4.54
CA LEU A 65 -8.08 9.82 -4.74
C LEU A 65 -7.06 10.89 -5.11
N ALA A 66 -7.44 11.83 -5.99
CA ALA A 66 -6.57 12.95 -6.37
C ALA A 66 -6.26 13.86 -5.19
N LEU A 67 -7.26 14.21 -4.37
CA LEU A 67 -7.05 15.06 -3.19
C LEU A 67 -6.22 14.35 -2.12
N ALA A 68 -6.50 13.07 -1.85
CA ALA A 68 -5.74 12.27 -0.90
C ALA A 68 -4.29 12.09 -1.37
N GLY A 69 -4.08 11.77 -2.65
CA GLY A 69 -2.74 11.63 -3.24
C GLY A 69 -1.97 12.95 -3.28
N ALA A 70 -2.63 14.07 -3.54
CA ALA A 70 -1.99 15.39 -3.45
C ALA A 70 -1.55 15.71 -2.01
N GLY A 71 -2.41 15.41 -1.03
CA GLY A 71 -2.08 15.56 0.39
C GLY A 71 -0.92 14.66 0.82
N GLU A 72 -0.92 13.41 0.37
CA GLU A 72 0.18 12.46 0.61
C GLU A 72 1.49 12.95 -0.01
N GLY A 73 1.47 13.37 -1.29
CA GLY A 73 2.65 13.88 -1.97
C GLY A 73 3.23 15.12 -1.29
N LEU A 74 2.38 16.04 -0.84
CA LEU A 74 2.81 17.20 -0.06
C LEU A 74 3.40 16.79 1.29
N ALA A 75 2.73 15.89 2.01
CA ALA A 75 3.23 15.38 3.29
C ALA A 75 4.59 14.69 3.14
N MET A 76 4.75 13.90 2.08
CA MET A 76 6.00 13.20 1.76
C MET A 76 7.13 14.19 1.46
N PHE A 77 6.85 15.22 0.65
CA PHE A 77 7.81 16.26 0.32
C PHE A 77 8.25 17.04 1.56
N VAL A 78 7.30 17.48 2.39
CA VAL A 78 7.58 18.20 3.64
C VAL A 78 8.40 17.31 4.58
N ALA A 79 8.00 16.06 4.78
CA ALA A 79 8.70 15.13 5.65
C ALA A 79 10.15 14.89 5.19
N ALA A 80 10.36 14.65 3.89
CA ALA A 80 11.70 14.45 3.34
C ALA A 80 12.59 15.69 3.55
N ASN A 81 12.06 16.90 3.33
CA ASN A 81 12.79 18.14 3.57
C ASN A 81 13.11 18.34 5.05
N VAL A 82 12.15 18.08 5.95
CA VAL A 82 12.37 18.19 7.40
C VAL A 82 13.44 17.21 7.86
N LEU A 83 13.35 15.94 7.46
CA LEU A 83 14.34 14.92 7.82
C LEU A 83 15.72 15.23 7.25
N LEU A 84 15.79 15.75 6.02
CA LEU A 84 17.05 16.19 5.40
C LEU A 84 17.70 17.30 6.23
N ASN A 85 16.94 18.35 6.60
CA ASN A 85 17.47 19.48 7.37
C ASN A 85 17.83 19.10 8.82
N LEU A 86 17.23 18.04 9.36
CA LEU A 86 17.55 17.50 10.68
C LEU A 86 18.69 16.47 10.65
N GLY A 87 19.21 16.10 9.48
CA GLY A 87 20.22 15.04 9.35
C GLY A 87 19.69 13.64 9.71
N ARG A 88 18.38 13.42 9.58
CA ARG A 88 17.66 12.20 10.00
C ARG A 88 17.04 11.46 8.81
N LEU A 89 17.71 11.45 7.66
CA LEU A 89 17.20 10.73 6.48
C LEU A 89 17.03 9.22 6.71
N ASP A 90 17.72 8.65 7.70
CA ASP A 90 17.55 7.26 8.12
C ASP A 90 16.15 6.96 8.71
N ASP A 91 15.40 8.00 9.07
CA ASP A 91 14.00 7.89 9.51
C ASP A 91 13.00 8.00 8.35
N LEU A 92 13.47 8.14 7.10
CA LEU A 92 12.59 8.36 5.95
C LEU A 92 11.62 7.20 5.75
N PHE A 93 12.08 5.95 5.74
CA PHE A 93 11.22 4.77 5.60
C PHE A 93 10.11 4.67 6.67
N PRO A 94 10.41 4.79 7.98
CA PRO A 94 9.36 4.77 8.99
C PRO A 94 8.38 5.94 8.87
N VAL A 95 8.87 7.15 8.57
CA VAL A 95 7.99 8.31 8.37
C VAL A 95 7.11 8.14 7.12
N CYS A 96 7.67 7.65 6.02
CA CYS A 96 6.93 7.28 4.82
C CYS A 96 5.81 6.28 5.15
N ALA A 97 6.11 5.22 5.93
CA ALA A 97 5.13 4.20 6.28
C ALA A 97 3.98 4.77 7.12
N VAL A 98 4.27 5.70 8.04
CA VAL A 98 3.22 6.41 8.82
C VAL A 98 2.38 7.29 7.91
N ILE A 99 2.99 8.14 7.07
CA ILE A 99 2.27 9.01 6.13
C ILE A 99 1.38 8.18 5.22
N VAL A 100 1.91 7.07 4.70
CA VAL A 100 1.18 6.17 3.82
C VAL A 100 0.03 5.51 4.57
N GLY A 101 0.26 4.99 5.77
CA GLY A 101 -0.81 4.44 6.60
C GLY A 101 -1.94 5.43 6.89
N LEU A 102 -1.60 6.70 7.17
CA LEU A 102 -2.57 7.76 7.40
C LEU A 102 -3.36 8.13 6.14
N HIS A 103 -2.75 8.06 4.95
CA HIS A 103 -3.45 8.32 3.68
C HIS A 103 -4.59 7.32 3.45
N PHE A 104 -4.52 6.11 4.02
CA PHE A 104 -5.55 5.08 3.85
C PHE A 104 -6.84 5.42 4.60
N LEU A 105 -6.79 6.30 5.61
CA LEU A 105 -7.96 6.71 6.40
C LEU A 105 -8.99 7.49 5.56
N PRO A 106 -8.62 8.54 4.80
CA PRO A 106 -9.52 9.13 3.81
C PRO A 106 -10.10 8.07 2.86
N LEU A 107 -9.26 7.21 2.28
CA LEU A 107 -9.70 6.20 1.33
C LEU A 107 -10.76 5.25 1.93
N ALA A 108 -10.60 4.83 3.18
CA ALA A 108 -11.52 3.94 3.87
C ALA A 108 -12.89 4.59 4.15
N LYS A 109 -12.94 5.91 4.38
CA LYS A 109 -14.18 6.66 4.56
C LYS A 109 -15.00 6.77 3.28
N TRP A 110 -14.34 6.96 2.12
CA TRP A 110 -15.02 7.24 0.85
C TRP A 110 -15.17 6.02 -0.06
N ILE A 111 -14.33 5.00 0.13
CA ILE A 111 -14.44 3.68 -0.51
C ILE A 111 -14.71 2.69 0.62
N PRO A 112 -15.97 2.25 0.84
CA PRO A 112 -16.37 1.46 2.01
C PRO A 112 -15.81 0.04 1.94
N ALA A 113 -14.51 -0.08 2.19
CA ALA A 113 -13.75 -1.30 2.24
C ALA A 113 -13.06 -1.30 3.62
N PRO A 114 -13.67 -1.96 4.64
CA PRO A 114 -13.15 -1.96 6.02
C PRO A 114 -11.69 -2.40 6.12
N ILE A 115 -11.24 -3.22 5.17
CA ILE A 115 -9.86 -3.65 5.05
C ILE A 115 -8.88 -2.48 4.99
N TYR A 116 -9.24 -1.33 4.40
CA TYR A 116 -8.34 -0.17 4.31
C TYR A 116 -8.09 0.52 5.65
N TYR A 117 -9.01 0.44 6.61
CA TYR A 117 -8.73 0.88 7.98
C TYR A 117 -7.66 -0.01 8.62
N VAL A 118 -7.76 -1.32 8.41
CA VAL A 118 -6.78 -2.30 8.90
C VAL A 118 -5.43 -2.10 8.20
N THR A 119 -5.42 -1.97 6.87
CA THR A 119 -4.21 -1.68 6.08
C THR A 119 -3.52 -0.41 6.59
N GLY A 120 -4.27 0.68 6.75
CA GLY A 120 -3.74 1.95 7.23
C GLY A 120 -3.16 1.85 8.64
N LEU A 121 -3.90 1.23 9.57
CA LEU A 121 -3.43 1.02 10.93
C LEU A 121 -2.16 0.18 10.99
N LEU A 122 -2.10 -0.93 10.24
CA LEU A 122 -0.91 -1.80 10.19
C LEU A 122 0.31 -1.04 9.66
N LEU A 123 0.16 -0.23 8.61
CA LEU A 123 1.26 0.57 8.07
C LEU A 123 1.74 1.65 9.05
N VAL A 124 0.82 2.29 9.78
CA VAL A 124 1.19 3.22 10.86
C VAL A 124 1.97 2.48 11.95
N LEU A 125 1.49 1.33 12.41
CA LEU A 125 2.18 0.54 13.44
C LEU A 125 3.54 0.03 12.97
N ILE A 126 3.68 -0.37 11.71
CA ILE A 126 4.97 -0.74 11.11
C ILE A 126 5.92 0.46 11.11
N GLY A 127 5.47 1.64 10.70
CA GLY A 127 6.30 2.84 10.70
C GLY A 127 6.74 3.25 12.10
N LEU A 128 5.83 3.25 13.07
CA LEU A 128 6.14 3.56 14.47
C LEU A 128 7.05 2.51 15.11
N GLY A 129 6.77 1.22 14.89
CA GLY A 129 7.62 0.13 15.38
C GLY A 129 9.00 0.12 14.72
N GLY A 130 9.08 0.51 13.46
CA GLY A 130 10.33 0.64 12.72
C GLY A 130 11.29 1.67 13.31
N LEU A 131 10.79 2.70 14.01
CA LEU A 131 11.64 3.68 14.70
C LEU A 131 12.46 3.04 15.85
N ALA A 132 12.00 1.90 16.39
CA ALA A 132 12.72 1.15 17.43
C ALA A 132 13.81 0.23 16.87
N LEU A 133 13.91 0.09 15.54
CA LEU A 133 14.96 -0.70 14.89
C LEU A 133 16.21 0.15 14.67
N ASP A 134 17.34 -0.53 14.54
CA ASP A 134 18.59 0.06 14.10
C ASP A 134 18.45 0.68 12.72
N ALA A 135 19.04 1.87 12.53
CA ALA A 135 18.90 2.68 11.32
C ALA A 135 19.18 1.88 10.03
N ALA A 136 20.18 0.99 10.06
CA ALA A 136 20.57 0.15 8.94
C ALA A 136 19.49 -0.88 8.53
N ASP A 137 18.69 -1.37 9.47
CA ASP A 137 17.72 -2.44 9.24
C ASP A 137 16.33 -1.92 8.88
N ARG A 138 16.05 -0.66 9.20
CA ARG A 138 14.75 -0.01 8.98
C ARG A 138 14.23 -0.17 7.54
N PRO A 139 15.01 0.11 6.48
CA PRO A 139 14.45 0.07 5.14
C PRO A 139 13.98 -1.33 4.76
N LEU A 140 14.78 -2.35 5.08
CA LEU A 140 14.44 -3.74 4.78
C LEU A 140 13.22 -4.19 5.57
N ALA A 141 13.25 -4.05 6.90
CA ALA A 141 12.17 -4.53 7.76
C ALA A 141 10.83 -3.86 7.42
N ILE A 142 10.83 -2.53 7.26
CA ILE A 142 9.62 -1.75 6.98
C ILE A 142 9.13 -2.03 5.56
N GLY A 143 10.02 -2.07 4.57
CA GLY A 143 9.67 -2.33 3.18
C GLY A 143 9.04 -3.70 2.97
N LEU A 144 9.62 -4.75 3.58
CA LEU A 144 9.06 -6.10 3.53
C LEU A 144 7.71 -6.18 4.24
N ALA A 145 7.61 -5.62 5.46
CA ALA A 145 6.37 -5.63 6.23
C ALA A 145 5.24 -4.87 5.50
N ALA A 146 5.53 -3.70 4.94
CA ALA A 146 4.57 -2.93 4.15
C ALA A 146 4.11 -3.69 2.90
N ALA A 147 5.03 -4.34 2.17
CA ALA A 147 4.69 -5.16 1.01
C ALA A 147 3.74 -6.31 1.39
N VAL A 148 4.03 -7.02 2.48
CA VAL A 148 3.20 -8.12 3.00
C VAL A 148 1.80 -7.63 3.38
N VAL A 149 1.69 -6.48 4.06
CA VAL A 149 0.38 -5.90 4.42
C VAL A 149 -0.44 -5.56 3.17
N LEU A 150 0.19 -5.00 2.14
CA LEU A 150 -0.49 -4.62 0.90
C LEU A 150 -0.94 -5.85 0.09
N TRP A 151 -0.11 -6.89 -0.03
CA TRP A 151 -0.52 -8.16 -0.63
C TRP A 151 -1.62 -8.85 0.17
N GLY A 152 -1.52 -8.87 1.50
CA GLY A 152 -2.57 -9.38 2.39
C GLY A 152 -3.89 -8.65 2.18
N SER A 153 -3.84 -7.32 1.98
CA SER A 153 -5.02 -6.51 1.68
C SER A 153 -5.64 -6.86 0.32
N CYS A 154 -4.83 -7.18 -0.69
CA CYS A 154 -5.30 -7.72 -1.96
C CYS A 154 -5.98 -9.09 -1.79
N LEU A 155 -5.36 -10.01 -1.06
CA LEU A 155 -5.90 -11.35 -0.80
C LEU A 155 -7.21 -11.30 -0.02
N ALA A 156 -7.29 -10.49 1.05
CA ALA A 156 -8.50 -10.32 1.85
C ALA A 156 -9.69 -9.82 1.01
N ARG A 157 -9.42 -9.04 -0.05
CA ARG A 157 -10.44 -8.58 -0.99
C ARG A 157 -10.88 -9.65 -1.97
N LEU A 158 -9.97 -10.53 -2.37
CA LEU A 158 -10.29 -11.67 -3.23
C LEU A 158 -11.01 -12.78 -2.45
N ALA A 159 -10.84 -12.85 -1.13
CA ALA A 159 -11.44 -13.85 -0.27
C ALA A 159 -12.92 -13.59 0.08
N LYS A 160 -13.45 -12.38 -0.15
CA LYS A 160 -14.88 -12.12 0.07
C LYS A 160 -15.70 -12.98 -0.89
N PRO A 161 -16.62 -13.83 -0.40
CA PRO A 161 -17.48 -14.64 -1.27
C PRO A 161 -18.27 -13.71 -2.20
N ALA A 162 -18.27 -14.02 -3.51
CA ALA A 162 -19.29 -13.49 -4.40
C ALA A 162 -20.64 -13.83 -3.75
N ALA A 163 -21.45 -12.82 -3.43
CA ALA A 163 -22.76 -13.03 -2.85
C ALA A 163 -23.48 -14.09 -3.71
N ARG A 164 -23.83 -15.22 -3.09
CA ARG A 164 -24.60 -16.28 -3.75
C ARG A 164 -25.82 -15.61 -4.35
N ALA A 165 -26.00 -15.73 -5.66
CA ALA A 165 -27.27 -15.44 -6.28
C ALA A 165 -28.32 -16.26 -5.52
N VAL A 166 -29.25 -15.59 -4.85
CA VAL A 166 -30.43 -16.23 -4.28
C VAL A 166 -31.24 -16.69 -5.49
N PRO A 167 -31.41 -18.00 -5.73
CA PRO A 167 -32.34 -18.45 -6.76
C PRO A 167 -33.74 -17.99 -6.35
N ALA A 168 -34.42 -17.30 -7.27
CA ALA A 168 -35.82 -16.93 -7.16
C ALA A 168 -36.72 -18.16 -7.22
#